data_AF-A0A0K2VKL4-F1
#
_entry.id   AF-A0A0K2VKL4-F1
#
_cell.length_a   1.000
_cell.length_b   1.000
_cell.length_c   1.000
_cell.angle_alpha   90.00
_cell.angle_beta   90.00
_cell.angle_gamma   90.00
#
_symmetry.space_group_name_H-M   'P 1'
#
loop_
_entity.id
_entity.type
_entity.pdbx_description
1 polymer ?
#
loop_
_entity_poly.entity_id
_entity_poly.type
_entity_poly.pdbx_seq_one_letter_code
_entity_poly.pdbx_strand_id
1 'polypeptide(L)'
;RTPKQKMKLEVRHPKFFDIFRRYSEGHKFARIKLKKPQQLQEILDIVRELLEQIDRGSSESELIQEKRSKLEQIKHVLEMYGHFSGINRKVQLKYQPKGRPRNSSSEDELPKEPSLLLILKWGGELTPIGRVQAEELGKVFRCMYPG
;
A
#
# COMPACT_ATOMS: atom_id res chain seq x y z
N ARG A 1 11.49 -7.11 16.29
CA ARG A 1 11.07 -6.64 14.94
C ARG A 1 10.20 -5.40 15.10
N THR A 2 10.15 -4.49 14.12
CA THR A 2 9.22 -3.35 14.12
C THR A 2 7.77 -3.83 13.93
N PRO A 3 6.76 -3.11 14.47
CA PRO A 3 5.37 -3.50 14.29
C PRO A 3 4.95 -3.39 12.81
N LYS A 4 4.05 -4.27 12.38
CA LYS A 4 3.49 -4.25 11.02
C LYS A 4 2.28 -3.33 10.97
N GLN A 5 2.26 -2.41 10.01
CA GLN A 5 1.20 -1.44 9.82
C GLN A 5 0.46 -1.67 8.49
N LYS A 6 -0.78 -1.17 8.43
CA LYS A 6 -1.63 -1.23 7.24
C LYS A 6 -2.46 0.05 7.13
N MET A 7 -2.64 0.53 5.90
CA MET A 7 -3.60 1.59 5.59
C MET A 7 -4.46 1.21 4.39
N LYS A 8 -5.61 1.87 4.26
CA LYS A 8 -6.55 1.67 3.17
C LYS A 8 -6.98 3.02 2.62
N LEU A 9 -7.00 3.13 1.30
CA LEU A 9 -7.48 4.31 0.58
C LEU A 9 -8.36 3.85 -0.58
N GLU A 10 -9.53 4.46 -0.74
CA GLU A 10 -10.34 4.28 -1.94
C GLU A 10 -9.83 5.22 -3.02
N VAL A 11 -9.51 4.68 -4.19
CA VAL A 11 -9.01 5.44 -5.34
C VAL A 11 -9.89 5.19 -6.55
N ARG A 12 -10.16 6.26 -7.30
CA ARG A 12 -10.95 6.24 -8.56
C ARG A 12 -10.14 6.71 -9.77
N HIS A 13 -8.87 7.05 -9.59
CA HIS A 13 -8.06 7.61 -10.67
C HIS A 13 -7.77 6.56 -11.76
N PRO A 14 -7.94 6.89 -13.06
CA PRO A 14 -7.80 5.94 -14.17
C PRO A 14 -6.45 5.21 -14.18
N LYS A 15 -5.35 5.90 -13.84
CA LYS A 15 -4.01 5.29 -13.79
C LYS A 15 -3.92 4.09 -12.83
N PHE A 16 -4.68 4.08 -11.73
CA PHE A 16 -4.73 2.91 -10.84
C PHE A 16 -5.47 1.72 -11.49
N PHE A 17 -6.50 1.99 -12.29
CA PHE A 17 -7.18 0.95 -13.07
C PHE A 17 -6.28 0.41 -14.19
N ASP A 18 -5.44 1.24 -14.80
CA ASP A 18 -4.46 0.78 -15.79
C ASP A 18 -3.43 -0.16 -15.19
N ILE A 19 -2.88 0.17 -14.01
CA ILE A 19 -2.04 -0.75 -13.24
C ILE A 19 -2.82 -2.02 -12.91
N PHE A 20 -4.06 -1.88 -12.43
CA PHE A 20 -4.88 -3.03 -12.08
C PHE A 20 -5.05 -3.98 -13.26
N ARG A 21 -5.44 -3.45 -14.43
CA ARG A 21 -5.63 -4.22 -15.67
C ARG A 21 -4.35 -4.92 -16.09
N ARG A 22 -3.24 -4.18 -16.25
CA ARG A 22 -1.93 -4.71 -16.67
C ARG A 22 -1.45 -5.87 -15.80
N TYR A 23 -1.63 -5.77 -14.49
CA TYR A 23 -1.19 -6.81 -13.54
C TYR A 23 -2.28 -7.83 -13.17
N SER A 24 -3.50 -7.69 -13.73
CA SER A 24 -4.59 -8.66 -13.56
C SER A 24 -4.60 -9.75 -14.65
N GLU A 25 -3.83 -9.57 -15.71
CA GLU A 25 -3.75 -10.52 -16.84
C GLU A 25 -3.36 -11.93 -16.34
N GLY A 26 -4.23 -12.90 -16.59
CA GLY A 26 -4.07 -14.30 -16.17
C GLY A 26 -4.78 -14.68 -14.86
N HIS A 27 -5.44 -13.75 -14.16
CA HIS A 27 -6.09 -14.02 -12.88
C HIS A 27 -7.52 -13.47 -12.80
N LYS A 28 -8.52 -14.36 -12.67
CA LYS A 28 -9.96 -14.06 -12.46
C LYS A 28 -10.26 -13.36 -11.10
N PHE A 29 -9.25 -12.80 -10.45
CA PHE A 29 -9.38 -12.29 -9.09
C PHE A 29 -9.70 -10.79 -9.09
N ALA A 30 -10.72 -10.40 -8.33
CA ALA A 30 -11.04 -9.00 -8.02
C ALA A 30 -9.95 -8.28 -7.20
N ARG A 31 -8.73 -8.82 -7.10
CA ARG A 31 -7.62 -8.27 -6.33
C ARG A 31 -6.26 -8.65 -6.92
N ILE A 32 -5.32 -7.72 -6.86
CA ILE A 32 -3.91 -7.96 -7.21
C ILE A 32 -2.99 -7.55 -6.06
N LYS A 33 -1.79 -8.14 -6.00
CA LYS A 33 -0.77 -7.84 -4.98
C LYS A 33 0.52 -7.42 -5.68
N LEU A 34 0.95 -6.19 -5.43
CA LEU A 34 2.18 -5.59 -5.94
C LEU A 34 3.27 -5.69 -4.88
N LYS A 35 4.40 -6.30 -5.23
CA LYS A 35 5.54 -6.53 -4.34
C LYS A 35 6.88 -6.16 -4.97
N LYS A 36 6.98 -6.17 -6.30
CA LYS A 36 8.23 -5.90 -7.00
C LYS A 36 8.55 -4.39 -6.93
N PRO A 37 9.83 -3.99 -6.86
CA PRO A 37 10.24 -2.59 -6.87
C PRO A 37 9.56 -1.75 -7.96
N GLN A 38 9.60 -2.23 -9.20
CA GLN A 38 9.00 -1.54 -10.36
C GLN A 38 7.50 -1.30 -10.16
N GLN A 39 6.76 -2.30 -9.67
CA GLN A 39 5.33 -2.19 -9.41
C GLN A 39 5.01 -1.16 -8.31
N LEU A 40 5.86 -1.07 -7.29
CA LEU A 40 5.69 -0.11 -6.20
C LEU A 40 6.08 1.30 -6.65
N GLN A 41 7.07 1.43 -7.53
CA GLN A 41 7.45 2.69 -8.16
C GLN A 41 6.30 3.26 -8.99
N GLU A 42 5.65 2.44 -9.83
CA GLU A 42 4.49 2.89 -10.61
C GLU A 42 3.35 3.45 -9.73
N ILE A 43 3.12 2.86 -8.56
CA ILE A 43 2.14 3.38 -7.59
C ILE A 43 2.61 4.71 -6.99
N LEU A 44 3.90 4.81 -6.63
CA LEU A 44 4.49 6.02 -6.07
C LEU A 44 4.42 7.19 -7.06
N ASP A 45 4.69 6.95 -8.34
CA ASP A 45 4.67 8.00 -9.37
C ASP A 45 3.26 8.57 -9.56
N ILE A 46 2.22 7.71 -9.57
CA ILE A 46 0.83 8.18 -9.61
C ILE A 46 0.49 9.00 -8.36
N VAL A 47 0.95 8.58 -7.18
CA VAL A 47 0.67 9.29 -5.93
C VAL A 47 1.34 10.67 -5.91
N ARG A 48 2.57 10.80 -6.44
CA ARG A 48 3.26 12.09 -6.56
C ARG A 48 2.49 13.05 -7.47
N GLU A 49 2.09 12.57 -8.64
CA GLU A 49 1.30 13.36 -9.57
C GLU A 49 -0.05 13.80 -8.98
N LEU A 50 -0.73 12.92 -8.25
CA LEU A 50 -1.99 13.26 -7.59
C LEU A 50 -1.80 14.33 -6.50
N LEU A 51 -0.72 14.26 -5.73
CA LEU A 51 -0.39 15.29 -4.74
C LEU A 51 -0.14 16.64 -5.42
N GLU A 52 0.62 16.67 -6.53
CA GLU A 52 0.85 17.89 -7.30
C GLU A 52 -0.45 18.47 -7.89
N GLN A 53 -1.36 17.63 -8.36
CA GLN A 53 -2.67 18.08 -8.85
C GLN A 53 -3.52 18.69 -7.73
N ILE A 54 -3.49 18.10 -6.54
CA ILE A 54 -4.17 18.64 -5.34
C ILE A 54 -3.54 19.97 -4.92
N ASP A 55 -2.21 20.10 -4.97
CA ASP A 55 -1.50 21.34 -4.65
C ASP A 55 -1.86 22.48 -5.63
N ARG A 56 -2.07 22.16 -6.91
CA ARG A 56 -2.46 23.15 -7.94
C ARG A 56 -3.93 23.54 -7.87
N GLY A 57 -4.80 22.61 -7.48
CA GLY A 57 -6.24 22.81 -7.35
C GLY A 57 -6.63 23.12 -5.91
N SER A 58 -6.33 24.32 -5.43
CA SER A 58 -6.61 24.74 -4.05
C SER A 58 -8.11 24.62 -3.74
N SER A 59 -8.48 23.63 -2.93
CA SER A 59 -9.86 23.41 -2.46
C SER A 59 -9.83 22.88 -1.03
N GLU A 60 -10.23 23.73 -0.08
CA GLU A 60 -10.25 23.49 1.38
C GLU A 60 -11.43 22.63 1.85
N SER A 61 -11.77 21.56 1.13
CA SER A 61 -12.75 20.60 1.64
C SER A 61 -12.05 19.59 2.55
N GLU A 62 -12.56 19.37 3.77
CA GLU A 62 -12.05 18.37 4.73
C GLU A 62 -11.89 16.96 4.08
N LEU A 63 -12.77 16.61 3.14
CA LEU A 63 -12.73 15.36 2.37
C LEU A 63 -11.51 15.27 1.44
N ILE A 64 -11.06 16.39 0.89
CA ILE A 64 -9.86 16.48 0.06
C ILE A 64 -8.62 16.41 0.95
N GLN A 65 -8.64 17.06 2.11
CA GLN A 65 -7.55 17.02 3.09
C GLN A 65 -7.29 15.62 3.66
N GLU A 66 -8.35 14.85 3.99
CA GLU A 66 -8.21 13.46 4.45
C GLU A 66 -7.61 12.55 3.35
N LYS A 67 -7.99 12.78 2.09
CA LYS A 67 -7.40 12.07 0.94
C LYS A 67 -5.93 12.45 0.73
N ARG A 68 -5.60 13.74 0.86
CA ARG A 68 -4.23 14.26 0.76
C ARG A 68 -3.32 13.64 1.82
N SER A 69 -3.71 13.67 3.09
CA SER A 69 -2.93 13.09 4.19
C SER A 69 -2.63 11.60 3.96
N LYS A 70 -3.62 10.84 3.45
CA LYS A 70 -3.42 9.43 3.08
C LYS A 70 -2.46 9.26 1.89
N LEU A 71 -2.51 10.15 0.89
CA LEU A 71 -1.57 10.11 -0.24
C LEU A 71 -0.14 10.45 0.21
N GLU A 72 0.04 11.46 1.06
CA GLU A 72 1.33 11.81 1.66
C GLU A 72 1.90 10.64 2.47
N GLN A 73 1.07 9.95 3.26
CA GLN A 73 1.49 8.76 4.00
C GLN A 73 1.91 7.62 3.05
N ILE A 74 1.20 7.40 1.94
CA ILE A 74 1.61 6.41 0.92
C ILE A 74 2.96 6.79 0.30
N LYS A 75 3.14 8.06 -0.09
CA LYS A 75 4.39 8.59 -0.61
C LYS A 75 5.53 8.32 0.36
N HIS A 76 5.38 8.77 1.61
CA HIS A 76 6.38 8.57 2.65
C HIS A 76 6.74 7.10 2.81
N VAL A 77 5.76 6.22 3.04
CA VAL A 77 6.02 4.78 3.22
C VAL A 77 6.71 4.16 2.01
N LEU A 78 6.39 4.57 0.78
CA LEU A 78 7.03 4.03 -0.42
C LEU A 78 8.43 4.59 -0.66
N GLU A 79 8.69 5.85 -0.29
CA GLU A 79 10.01 6.52 -0.41
C GLU A 79 10.96 6.23 0.75
N MET A 80 10.45 5.78 1.89
CA MET A 80 11.26 5.47 3.07
C MET A 80 12.46 4.58 2.69
N TYR A 81 13.63 4.87 3.24
CA TYR A 81 14.89 4.14 2.97
C TYR A 81 15.43 4.24 1.54
N GLY A 82 14.92 5.17 0.70
CA GLY A 82 15.53 5.59 -0.57
C GLY A 82 15.36 4.62 -1.74
N HIS A 83 15.41 3.31 -1.49
CA HIS A 83 15.21 2.26 -2.50
C HIS A 83 14.33 1.14 -1.97
N PHE A 84 13.62 0.46 -2.86
CA PHE A 84 12.88 -0.78 -2.55
C PHE A 84 13.83 -1.98 -2.35
N SER A 85 14.91 -1.80 -1.59
CA SER A 85 15.80 -2.87 -1.15
C SER A 85 15.29 -3.44 0.20
N GLY A 86 15.38 -4.75 0.41
CA GLY A 86 14.89 -5.37 1.66
C GLY A 86 13.36 -5.32 1.86
N ILE A 87 12.58 -5.43 0.76
CA ILE A 87 11.16 -5.05 0.66
C ILE A 87 10.25 -5.69 1.74
N ASN A 88 9.92 -4.90 2.76
CA ASN A 88 8.85 -5.20 3.72
C ASN A 88 7.55 -4.46 3.40
N ARG A 89 7.36 -4.06 2.14
CA ARG A 89 6.20 -3.31 1.65
C ARG A 89 5.38 -4.12 0.67
N LYS A 90 4.05 -3.96 0.73
CA LYS A 90 3.13 -4.56 -0.25
C LYS A 90 1.95 -3.65 -0.47
N VAL A 91 1.68 -3.34 -1.73
CA VAL A 91 0.42 -2.74 -2.16
C VAL A 91 -0.51 -3.85 -2.62
N GLN A 92 -1.78 -3.78 -2.24
CA GLN A 92 -2.82 -4.67 -2.76
C GLN A 92 -3.95 -3.79 -3.26
N LEU A 93 -4.32 -3.97 -4.53
CA LEU A 93 -5.49 -3.30 -5.12
C LEU A 93 -6.64 -4.31 -5.14
N LYS A 94 -7.83 -3.88 -4.74
CA LYS A 94 -9.06 -4.68 -4.83
C LYS A 94 -10.10 -3.90 -5.61
N TYR A 95 -10.58 -4.47 -6.70
CA TYR A 95 -11.65 -3.91 -7.52
C TYR A 95 -12.99 -3.97 -6.78
N GLN A 96 -13.70 -2.86 -6.79
CA GLN A 96 -15.02 -2.69 -6.19
C GLN A 96 -15.96 -2.16 -7.29
N PRO A 97 -16.75 -3.04 -7.94
CA PRO A 97 -17.60 -2.63 -9.06
C PRO A 97 -18.72 -1.66 -8.66
N LYS A 98 -19.13 -1.70 -7.38
CA LYS A 98 -20.17 -0.83 -6.78
C LYS A 98 -19.59 0.15 -5.74
N GLY A 99 -18.31 0.49 -5.84
CA GLY A 99 -17.62 1.36 -4.87
C GLY A 99 -17.49 0.78 -3.45
N ARG A 100 -17.09 1.62 -2.48
CA ARG A 100 -16.98 1.23 -1.07
C ARG A 100 -18.36 0.98 -0.43
N PRO A 101 -18.62 -0.21 0.16
CA PRO A 101 -19.84 -0.45 0.92
C PRO A 101 -19.82 0.44 2.17
N ARG A 102 -20.87 1.22 2.37
CA ARG A 102 -21.08 2.04 3.58
C ARG A 102 -21.85 1.19 4.59
N ASN A 103 -21.49 1.24 5.86
CA ASN A 103 -22.05 0.37 6.90
C ASN A 103 -23.45 0.81 7.38
N SER A 104 -24.07 1.79 6.73
CA SER A 104 -25.40 2.30 7.06
C SER A 104 -26.44 1.66 6.15
N SER A 105 -27.23 0.76 6.73
CA SER A 105 -28.46 0.24 6.13
C SER A 105 -29.49 1.35 6.07
N SER A 106 -29.46 2.18 5.03
CA SER A 106 -30.56 3.02 4.54
C SER A 106 -30.00 3.90 3.41
N GLU A 107 -30.73 3.87 2.30
CA GLU A 107 -30.68 4.79 1.15
C GLU A 107 -29.66 4.51 0.02
N ASP A 108 -30.29 4.28 -1.14
CA ASP A 108 -29.84 4.34 -2.53
C ASP A 108 -29.02 3.18 -3.12
N GLU A 109 -29.78 2.30 -3.78
CA GLU A 109 -29.38 1.41 -4.88
C GLU A 109 -28.91 2.16 -6.14
N LEU A 110 -28.36 3.37 -6.02
CA LEU A 110 -27.70 4.02 -7.15
C LEU A 110 -26.38 3.26 -7.44
N PRO A 111 -26.12 2.86 -8.70
CA PRO A 111 -24.84 2.25 -9.05
C PRO A 111 -23.72 3.24 -8.77
N LYS A 112 -23.01 3.05 -7.66
CA LYS A 112 -21.79 3.81 -7.38
C LYS A 112 -20.74 3.44 -8.40
N GLU A 113 -20.09 4.47 -8.95
CA GLU A 113 -18.97 4.31 -9.88
C GLU A 113 -17.94 3.29 -9.36
N PRO A 114 -17.33 2.50 -10.27
CA PRO A 114 -16.33 1.52 -9.88
C PRO A 114 -15.14 2.21 -9.18
N SER A 115 -14.63 1.60 -8.13
CA SER A 115 -13.45 2.08 -7.41
C SER A 115 -12.45 0.96 -7.13
N LEU A 116 -11.22 1.33 -6.77
CA LEU A 116 -10.21 0.43 -6.27
C LEU A 116 -9.94 0.73 -4.80
N LEU A 117 -9.94 -0.31 -3.98
CA LEU A 117 -9.41 -0.21 -2.63
C LEU A 117 -7.91 -0.49 -2.65
N LEU A 118 -7.11 0.56 -2.48
CA LEU A 118 -5.66 0.49 -2.30
C LEU A 118 -5.34 0.16 -0.84
N ILE A 119 -4.63 -0.94 -0.64
CA ILE A 119 -4.23 -1.42 0.69
C ILE A 119 -2.70 -1.48 0.73
N LEU A 120 -2.08 -0.56 1.46
CA LEU A 120 -0.64 -0.55 1.67
C LEU A 120 -0.30 -1.19 3.02
N LYS A 121 0.66 -2.11 3.04
CA LYS A 121 1.17 -2.79 4.24
C LYS A 121 2.68 -2.63 4.32
N TRP A 122 3.21 -2.25 5.47
CA TRP A 122 4.64 -2.03 5.71
C TRP A 122 5.05 -2.40 7.15
N GLY A 123 6.36 -2.38 7.44
CA GLY A 123 6.93 -2.74 8.74
C GLY A 123 7.17 -4.25 8.91
N GLY A 124 7.56 -4.67 10.12
CA GLY A 124 8.01 -6.04 10.39
C GLY A 124 9.52 -6.24 10.22
N GLU A 125 10.27 -5.14 10.15
CA GLU A 125 11.72 -5.14 9.92
C GLU A 125 12.46 -5.63 11.15
N LEU A 126 13.59 -6.30 10.94
CA LEU A 126 14.44 -6.71 12.06
C LEU A 126 15.10 -5.47 12.65
N THR A 127 14.86 -5.23 13.94
CA THR A 127 15.54 -4.15 14.67
C THR A 127 17.02 -4.48 14.81
N PRO A 128 17.93 -3.49 14.94
CA PRO A 128 19.35 -3.76 15.17
C PRO A 128 19.58 -4.72 16.35
N ILE A 129 18.87 -4.50 17.46
CA ILE A 129 18.87 -5.38 18.63
C ILE A 129 18.42 -6.80 18.26
N GLY A 130 17.35 -6.93 17.48
CA GLY A 130 16.84 -8.23 17.06
C GLY A 130 17.78 -8.98 16.11
N ARG A 131 18.64 -8.26 15.38
CA ARG A 131 19.69 -8.86 14.55
C ARG A 131 20.79 -9.46 15.41
N VAL A 132 21.34 -8.67 16.35
CA VAL A 132 22.38 -9.11 17.28
C VAL A 132 21.90 -10.32 18.08
N GLN A 133 20.68 -10.25 18.63
CA GLN A 133 20.09 -11.36 19.39
C GLN A 133 19.96 -12.65 18.56
N ALA A 134 19.56 -12.53 17.29
CA ALA A 134 19.44 -13.69 16.40
C ALA A 134 20.81 -14.30 16.04
N GLU A 135 21.83 -13.47 15.85
CA GLU A 135 23.19 -13.92 15.57
C GLU A 135 23.83 -14.62 16.77
N GLU A 136 23.68 -14.06 17.97
CA GLU A 136 24.16 -14.66 19.22
C GLU A 136 23.51 -16.01 19.50
N LEU A 137 22.17 -16.08 19.40
CA LEU A 137 21.44 -17.33 19.56
C LEU A 137 21.89 -18.37 18.53
N GLY A 138 22.13 -17.95 17.28
CA GLY A 138 22.64 -18.84 16.23
C GLY A 138 24.03 -19.42 16.52
N LYS A 139 24.94 -18.61 17.08
CA LYS A 139 26.26 -19.07 17.52
C LYS A 139 26.14 -20.09 18.65
N VAL A 140 25.33 -19.80 19.66
CA VAL A 140 25.08 -20.70 20.79
C VAL A 140 24.47 -22.02 20.30
N PHE A 141 23.48 -21.96 19.42
CA PHE A 141 22.82 -23.15 18.87
C PHE A 141 23.78 -24.05 18.09
N ARG A 142 24.68 -23.47 17.29
CA ARG A 142 25.72 -24.22 16.57
C ARG A 142 26.71 -24.91 17.53
N CYS A 143 27.02 -24.30 18.68
CA CYS A 143 27.86 -24.95 19.70
C CYS A 143 27.14 -26.06 20.45
N MET A 144 25.83 -25.96 20.65
CA MET A 144 25.03 -26.97 21.37
C MET A 144 24.76 -28.24 20.56
N TYR A 145 24.79 -28.15 19.23
CA TYR A 145 24.60 -29.29 18.32
C TYR A 145 25.80 -29.39 17.36
N PRO A 146 26.99 -29.79 17.85
CA PRO A 146 28.08 -30.18 16.96
C PRO A 146 27.61 -31.43 16.21
N GLY A 147 27.67 -31.37 14.87
CA GLY A 147 27.15 -32.42 13.98
C GLY A 147 27.76 -33.80 14.22
#